data_AF-A0A9E1Y1G1-F1
#
_entry.id   AF-A0A9E1Y1G1-F1
#
_cell.length_a   1.000
_cell.length_b   1.000
_cell.length_c   1.000
_cell.angle_alpha   90.00
_cell.angle_beta   90.00
_cell.angle_gamma   90.00
#
_symmetry.space_group_name_H-M   'P 1'
#
loop_
_entity.id
_entity.type
_entity.pdbx_description
1 polymer ?
#
loop_
_entity_poly.entity_id
_entity_poly.type
_entity_poly.pdbx_seq_one_letter_code
_entity_poly.pdbx_strand_id
1 'polypeptide(L)'
;MINYGFRYFESVKLYDGLESLRRVKVWGGLHESLDVGIEAPARLTIPTGARGALAAEVTLDPVIKAPVSQGQTLGLLRISLEGETLLERPVVALNGVDEAGLVSSLIDEVSLFFLSLFSGDPLAL
;
A
#
# COMPACT_ATOMS: atom_id res chain seq x y z
N MET A 1 -18.29 -5.84 44.84
CA MET A 1 -17.50 -6.90 44.18
C MET A 1 -17.54 -6.63 42.68
N ILE A 2 -16.44 -6.16 42.09
CA ILE A 2 -16.35 -5.87 40.64
C ILE A 2 -15.33 -6.85 40.08
N ASN A 3 -15.76 -7.99 39.53
CA ASN A 3 -14.84 -8.97 38.96
C ASN A 3 -15.37 -9.70 37.70
N TYR A 4 -16.33 -9.10 36.99
CA TYR A 4 -17.05 -9.75 35.87
C TYR A 4 -16.96 -9.00 34.53
N GLY A 5 -15.92 -8.20 34.28
CA GLY A 5 -15.88 -7.30 33.11
C GLY A 5 -15.02 -7.73 31.92
N PHE A 6 -14.04 -8.63 32.09
CA PHE A 6 -12.91 -8.72 31.13
C PHE A 6 -12.85 -9.99 30.28
N ARG A 7 -13.85 -10.88 30.33
CA ARG A 7 -13.87 -12.13 29.54
C ARG A 7 -14.62 -12.03 28.22
N TYR A 8 -15.22 -10.88 27.92
CA TYR A 8 -16.15 -10.73 26.80
C TYR A 8 -15.53 -10.10 25.56
N PHE A 9 -14.27 -9.68 25.60
CA PHE A 9 -13.59 -9.06 24.48
C PHE A 9 -12.26 -9.76 24.20
N GLU A 10 -11.97 -9.98 22.92
CA GLU A 10 -10.72 -10.53 22.43
C GLU A 10 -10.09 -9.59 21.40
N SER A 11 -8.76 -9.45 21.44
CA SER A 11 -8.02 -8.70 20.44
C SER A 11 -7.56 -9.63 19.32
N VAL A 12 -8.10 -9.44 18.13
CA VAL A 12 -7.77 -10.25 16.94
C VAL A 12 -6.89 -9.43 16.00
N LYS A 13 -5.79 -10.04 15.56
CA LYS A 13 -4.98 -9.53 14.44
C LYS A 13 -5.59 -10.02 13.13
N LEU A 14 -5.98 -9.08 12.27
CA LEU A 14 -6.63 -9.38 10.99
C LEU A 14 -5.63 -9.36 9.83
N TYR A 15 -4.76 -8.35 9.81
CA TYR A 15 -3.75 -8.17 8.75
C TYR A 15 -2.45 -7.66 9.36
N ASP A 16 -1.32 -8.13 8.83
CA ASP A 16 -0.02 -7.55 9.14
C ASP A 16 0.25 -6.28 8.31
N GLY A 17 1.08 -5.39 8.86
CA GLY A 17 1.52 -4.20 8.13
C GLY A 17 2.59 -4.58 7.11
N LEU A 18 2.59 -3.89 5.97
CA LEU A 18 3.51 -4.11 4.85
C LEU A 18 3.45 -5.52 4.24
N GLU A 19 2.43 -6.30 4.57
CA GLU A 19 2.16 -7.60 3.95
C GLU A 19 1.30 -7.42 2.70
N SER A 20 1.60 -8.20 1.65
CA SER A 20 0.81 -8.21 0.41
C SER A 20 -0.58 -8.75 0.69
N LEU A 21 -1.58 -7.86 0.65
CA LEU A 21 -2.99 -8.21 0.77
C LEU A 21 -3.53 -8.75 -0.55
N ARG A 22 -3.11 -8.12 -1.65
CA ARG A 22 -3.58 -8.46 -2.99
C ARG A 22 -2.60 -7.96 -4.04
N ARG A 23 -2.55 -8.69 -5.15
CA ARG A 23 -1.90 -8.23 -6.38
C ARG A 23 -2.92 -7.60 -7.32
N VAL A 24 -2.61 -6.39 -7.81
CA VAL A 24 -3.46 -5.63 -8.72
C VAL A 24 -2.74 -5.40 -10.04
N LYS A 25 -3.49 -5.27 -11.13
CA LYS A 25 -2.93 -4.97 -12.45
C LYS A 25 -2.63 -3.47 -12.54
N VAL A 26 -1.44 -3.13 -13.02
CA VAL A 26 -1.03 -1.76 -13.31
C VAL A 26 -0.96 -1.58 -14.83
N TRP A 27 -1.54 -0.50 -15.32
CA TRP A 27 -1.55 -0.16 -16.74
C TRP A 27 -0.44 0.82 -17.07
N GLY A 28 0.27 0.57 -18.17
CA GLY A 28 1.35 1.45 -18.64
C GLY A 28 2.57 1.47 -17.73
N GLY A 29 2.70 0.50 -16.81
CA GLY A 29 3.85 0.37 -15.92
C GLY A 29 4.87 -0.63 -16.44
N LEU A 30 6.13 -0.46 -16.03
CA LEU A 30 7.24 -1.38 -16.28
C LEU A 30 6.91 -2.79 -15.80
N HIS A 31 6.15 -2.88 -14.71
CA HIS A 31 5.54 -4.11 -14.22
C HIS A 31 4.04 -4.08 -14.44
N GLU A 32 3.49 -5.16 -15.00
CA GLU A 32 2.05 -5.29 -15.24
C GLU A 32 1.23 -5.48 -13.96
N SER A 33 1.89 -5.69 -12.83
CA SER A 33 1.24 -5.92 -11.55
C SER A 33 2.00 -5.32 -10.39
N LEU A 34 1.26 -4.88 -9.38
CA LEU A 34 1.75 -4.31 -8.13
C LEU A 34 1.10 -5.03 -6.94
N ASP A 35 1.89 -5.26 -5.90
CA ASP A 35 1.38 -5.73 -4.62
C ASP A 35 0.89 -4.53 -3.79
N VAL A 36 -0.34 -4.64 -3.28
CA VAL A 36 -0.94 -3.64 -2.40
C VAL A 36 -1.16 -4.23 -1.00
N GLY A 37 -1.06 -3.37 0.00
CA GLY A 37 -1.18 -3.75 1.40
C GLY A 37 -1.63 -2.59 2.28
N ILE A 38 -1.50 -2.76 3.58
CA ILE A 38 -1.71 -1.69 4.57
C ILE A 38 -0.37 -1.34 5.20
N GLU A 39 -0.13 -0.06 5.47
CA GLU A 39 1.13 0.37 6.08
C GLU A 39 1.27 -0.13 7.53
N ALA A 40 0.18 -0.01 8.30
CA ALA A 40 0.14 -0.41 9.71
C ALA A 40 -0.71 -1.68 9.89
N PRO A 41 -0.35 -2.58 10.83
CA PRO A 41 -1.12 -3.79 11.09
C PRO A 41 -2.54 -3.46 11.57
N ALA A 42 -3.52 -4.21 11.07
CA ALA A 42 -4.91 -4.09 11.49
C ALA A 42 -5.19 -5.04 12.65
N ARG A 43 -5.41 -4.48 13.85
CA ARG A 43 -5.83 -5.20 15.05
C ARG A 43 -7.13 -4.60 15.57
N LEU A 44 -8.08 -5.46 15.90
CA LEU A 44 -9.39 -5.06 16.41
C LEU A 44 -9.69 -5.80 17.71
N THR A 45 -10.26 -5.07 18.66
CA THR A 45 -10.82 -5.64 19.89
C THR A 45 -12.31 -5.80 19.68
N ILE A 46 -12.79 -7.04 19.67
CA ILE A 46 -14.19 -7.39 19.38
C ILE A 46 -14.77 -8.26 20.48
N PRO A 47 -16.11 -8.34 20.61
CA PRO A 47 -16.74 -9.29 21.51
C PRO A 47 -16.33 -10.73 21.18
N THR A 48 -16.10 -11.54 22.20
CA THR A 48 -15.73 -12.95 22.02
C THR A 48 -16.80 -13.68 21.21
N GLY A 49 -16.37 -14.39 20.17
CA GLY A 49 -17.28 -15.11 19.27
C GLY A 49 -17.83 -14.28 18.09
N ALA A 50 -17.62 -12.96 18.08
CA ALA A 50 -18.03 -12.09 16.97
C ALA A 50 -17.09 -12.18 15.75
N ARG A 51 -15.96 -12.89 15.86
CA ARG A 51 -14.96 -13.01 14.78
C ARG A 51 -15.55 -13.53 13.46
N GLY A 52 -16.48 -14.48 13.53
CA GLY A 52 -17.12 -15.04 12.33
C GLY A 52 -18.09 -14.09 11.63
N ALA A 53 -18.52 -13.02 12.30
CA ALA A 53 -19.43 -12.01 11.76
C ALA A 53 -18.70 -10.76 11.21
N LEU A 54 -17.36 -10.74 11.26
CA LEU A 54 -16.57 -9.68 10.65
C LEU A 54 -16.65 -9.76 9.11
N ALA A 55 -16.95 -8.64 8.49
CA ALA A 55 -16.85 -8.44 7.06
C ALA A 55 -15.67 -7.53 6.74
N ALA A 56 -14.80 -7.97 5.81
CA ALA A 56 -13.69 -7.17 5.31
C ALA A 56 -13.94 -6.87 3.83
N GLU A 57 -14.01 -5.59 3.49
CA GLU A 57 -14.22 -5.09 2.14
C GLU A 57 -13.01 -4.26 1.71
N VAL A 58 -12.45 -4.59 0.55
CA VAL A 58 -11.33 -3.87 -0.04
C VAL A 58 -11.82 -3.16 -1.29
N THR A 59 -11.90 -1.84 -1.21
CA THR A 59 -12.24 -0.98 -2.34
C THR A 59 -10.96 -0.42 -2.93
N LEU A 60 -10.73 -0.68 -4.21
CA LEU A 60 -9.56 -0.19 -4.95
C LEU A 60 -10.03 0.64 -6.13
N ASP A 61 -9.16 1.53 -6.59
CA ASP A 61 -9.40 2.24 -7.85
C ASP A 61 -9.51 1.23 -9.00
N PRO A 62 -10.53 1.37 -9.88
CA PRO A 62 -10.80 0.40 -10.93
C PRO A 62 -9.70 0.35 -12.00
N VAL A 63 -8.94 1.43 -12.13
CA VAL A 63 -7.84 1.56 -13.11
C VAL A 63 -6.65 2.20 -12.43
N ILE A 64 -5.63 1.39 -12.16
CA ILE A 64 -4.35 1.85 -11.61
C ILE A 64 -3.36 2.02 -12.77
N LYS A 65 -2.85 3.24 -12.96
CA LYS A 65 -1.89 3.58 -14.01
C LYS A 65 -0.54 3.93 -13.37
N ALA A 66 0.54 3.58 -14.07
CA ALA A 66 1.87 4.07 -13.71
C ALA A 66 2.00 5.59 -14.00
N PRO A 67 2.96 6.30 -13.36
CA PRO A 67 3.85 5.80 -12.31
C PRO A 67 3.10 5.67 -10.98
N VAL A 68 3.40 4.60 -10.24
CA VAL A 68 2.89 4.39 -8.88
C VAL A 68 4.05 4.44 -7.90
N SER A 69 3.98 5.32 -6.92
CA SER A 69 4.99 5.41 -5.87
C SER A 69 4.71 4.40 -4.76
N GLN A 70 5.77 3.85 -4.15
CA GLN A 70 5.63 3.08 -2.91
C GLN A 70 4.94 3.95 -1.84
N GLY A 71 3.99 3.38 -1.11
CA GLY A 71 3.18 4.07 -0.11
C GLY A 71 2.01 4.89 -0.69
N GLN A 72 1.86 4.95 -2.00
CA GLN A 72 0.71 5.64 -2.61
C GLN A 72 -0.60 4.93 -2.25
N THR A 73 -1.57 5.69 -1.76
CA THR A 73 -2.92 5.19 -1.49
C THR A 73 -3.63 4.88 -2.81
N LEU A 74 -4.12 3.65 -2.95
CA LEU A 74 -4.82 3.12 -4.13
C LEU A 74 -6.25 2.66 -3.81
N GLY A 75 -6.66 2.81 -2.55
CA GLY A 75 -7.96 2.36 -2.09
C GLY A 75 -8.13 2.40 -0.57
N LEU A 76 -9.14 1.68 -0.09
CA LEU A 76 -9.56 1.62 1.29
C LEU A 76 -9.93 0.19 1.69
N LEU A 77 -9.39 -0.27 2.81
CA LEU A 77 -9.83 -1.46 3.52
C LEU A 77 -10.83 -1.01 4.58
N ARG A 78 -12.05 -1.53 4.50
CA ARG A 78 -13.10 -1.35 5.51
C ARG A 78 -13.38 -2.68 6.19
N ILE A 79 -13.35 -2.69 7.51
CA ILE A 79 -13.75 -3.84 8.32
C ILE A 79 -14.98 -3.43 9.11
N SER A 80 -16.05 -4.20 8.96
CA SER A 80 -17.32 -4.00 9.64
C SER A 80 -17.74 -5.23 10.43
N LEU A 81 -18.57 -5.02 11.45
CA LEU A 81 -19.21 -6.05 12.25
C LEU A 81 -20.69 -5.74 12.29
N GLU A 82 -21.53 -6.68 11.82
CA GLU A 82 -22.99 -6.51 11.81
C GLU A 82 -23.48 -5.20 11.15
N GLY A 83 -22.72 -4.70 10.16
CA GLY A 83 -23.02 -3.46 9.42
C GLY A 83 -22.40 -2.19 10.01
N GLU A 84 -21.80 -2.25 11.20
CA GLU A 84 -21.06 -1.13 11.79
C GLU A 84 -19.59 -1.18 11.37
N THR A 85 -19.07 -0.10 10.81
CA THR A 85 -17.66 0.02 10.45
C THR A 85 -16.80 0.16 11.70
N LEU A 86 -15.97 -0.85 11.98
CA LEU A 86 -15.06 -0.87 13.12
C LEU A 86 -13.70 -0.26 12.80
N LEU A 87 -13.20 -0.46 11.58
CA LEU A 87 -11.89 0.01 11.16
C LEU A 87 -11.88 0.37 9.68
N GLU A 88 -11.31 1.52 9.37
CA GLU A 88 -10.92 1.88 8.01
C GLU A 88 -9.41 2.10 7.96
N ARG A 89 -8.76 1.60 6.90
CA ARG A 89 -7.33 1.78 6.65
C ARG A 89 -7.09 2.05 5.16
N PRO A 90 -6.22 3.01 4.82
CA PRO A 90 -5.82 3.21 3.42
C PRO A 90 -5.06 1.96 2.93
N VAL A 91 -5.40 1.52 1.74
CA VAL A 91 -4.65 0.47 1.04
C VAL A 91 -3.61 1.18 0.17
N VAL A 92 -2.35 0.82 0.36
CA VAL A 92 -1.20 1.46 -0.24
C VAL A 92 -0.41 0.51 -1.13
N ALA A 93 0.29 1.07 -2.12
CA ALA A 93 1.28 0.37 -2.92
C ALA A 93 2.45 -0.10 -2.05
N LEU A 94 2.77 -1.39 -2.04
CA LEU A 94 3.94 -1.90 -1.30
C LEU A 94 5.25 -1.69 -2.04
N ASN A 95 5.19 -1.60 -3.37
CA ASN A 95 6.33 -1.38 -4.25
C ASN A 95 6.03 -0.20 -5.19
N GLY A 96 7.07 0.41 -5.74
CA GLY A 96 6.93 1.39 -6.83
C GLY A 96 6.83 0.70 -8.19
N VAL A 97 6.08 1.29 -9.13
CA VAL A 97 6.04 0.87 -10.54
C VAL A 97 6.19 2.11 -11.42
N ASP A 98 7.32 2.20 -12.13
CA ASP A 98 7.57 3.28 -13.10
C ASP A 98 6.81 3.04 -14.40
N GLU A 99 6.68 4.08 -15.25
CA GLU A 99 6.03 3.96 -16.55
C GLU A 99 6.83 3.11 -17.55
N ALA A 100 6.13 2.23 -18.27
CA ALA A 100 6.65 1.49 -19.41
C ALA A 100 6.60 2.40 -20.66
N GLY A 101 7.60 3.28 -20.80
CA GLY A 101 7.83 3.97 -22.06
C GLY A 101 8.53 5.32 -21.90
N LEU A 102 9.75 5.43 -22.44
CA LEU A 102 10.44 6.68 -22.80
C LEU A 102 11.02 7.57 -21.68
N VAL A 103 11.13 7.12 -20.42
CA VAL A 103 11.70 7.96 -19.34
C VAL A 103 13.14 7.59 -18.95
N SER A 104 13.66 6.42 -19.34
CA SER A 104 15.08 6.10 -19.13
C SER A 104 16.00 7.09 -19.85
N SER A 105 15.66 7.49 -21.08
CA SER A 105 16.50 8.40 -21.88
C SER A 105 16.50 9.85 -21.39
N LEU A 106 15.40 10.35 -20.82
CA LEU A 106 15.31 11.74 -20.34
C LEU A 106 16.01 11.93 -18.99
N ILE A 107 15.95 10.92 -18.10
CA ILE A 107 16.69 10.95 -16.84
C ILE A 107 18.19 10.76 -17.11
N ASP A 108 18.58 9.94 -18.09
CA ASP A 108 19.96 9.83 -18.53
C ASP A 108 20.50 11.15 -19.09
N GLU A 109 19.73 11.87 -19.93
CA GLU A 109 20.14 13.16 -20.49
C GLU A 109 20.30 14.24 -19.41
N VAL A 110 19.38 14.30 -18.44
CA VAL A 110 19.48 15.21 -17.29
C VAL A 110 20.64 14.81 -16.39
N SER A 111 20.84 13.52 -16.12
CA SER A 111 21.94 13.04 -15.30
C SER A 111 23.30 13.33 -15.95
N LEU A 112 23.43 13.15 -17.27
CA LEU A 112 24.64 13.50 -18.02
C LEU A 112 24.89 15.00 -18.05
N PHE A 113 23.84 15.82 -18.20
CA PHE A 113 23.94 17.27 -18.18
C PHE A 113 24.39 17.79 -16.81
N PHE A 114 23.86 17.24 -15.71
CA PHE A 114 24.33 17.57 -14.35
C PHE A 114 25.76 17.07 -14.10
N LEU A 115 26.11 15.87 -14.55
CA LEU A 115 27.49 15.39 -14.47
C LEU A 115 28.45 16.27 -15.29
N SER A 116 28.11 16.70 -16.51
CA SER A 116 28.95 17.59 -17.31
C SER A 116 29.05 19.00 -16.75
N LEU A 117 28.05 19.46 -16.00
CA LEU A 117 28.04 20.78 -15.35
C LEU A 117 28.92 20.81 -14.10
N PHE A 118 29.01 19.71 -13.35
CA PHE A 118 29.80 19.62 -12.11
C PHE A 118 31.16 18.94 -12.28
N SER A 119 31.33 18.09 -13.29
CA SER A 119 32.61 17.49 -13.70
C SER A 119 33.21 18.34 -14.82
N GLY A 120 33.74 19.52 -14.49
CA GLY A 120 34.62 20.23 -15.41
C GLY A 120 35.74 19.29 -15.85
N ASP A 121 35.90 19.14 -17.16
CA ASP A 121 36.88 18.29 -17.84
C ASP A 121 38.23 18.17 -17.08
N PRO A 122 38.57 17.00 -16.51
CA PRO A 122 39.93 16.71 -16.11
C PRO A 122 40.76 16.08 -17.24
N LEU A 123 40.21 15.93 -18.45
CA LEU A 123 40.87 15.29 -19.59
C LEU A 123 41.00 16.18 -20.84
N ALA A 124 41.01 17.51 -20.65
CA ALA A 124 41.66 18.39 -21.62
C ALA A 124 43.20 18.30 -21.41
N LEU A 125 43.82 17.37 -22.13
CA LEU A 125 45.25 17.43 -22.48
C LEU A 125 45.39 18.23 -23.78
#